data_AF-A0ABD0R743-F1
#
_entry.id   AF-A0ABD0R743-F1
#
_cell.length_a   1.000
_cell.length_b   1.000
_cell.length_c   1.000
_cell.angle_alpha   90.00
_cell.angle_beta   90.00
_cell.angle_gamma   90.00
#
_symmetry.space_group_name_H-M   'P 1'
#
loop_
_entity.id
_entity.type
_entity.pdbx_description
1 polymer ?
#
loop_
_entity_poly.entity_id
_entity_poly.type
_entity_poly.pdbx_seq_one_letter_code
_entity_poly.pdbx_strand_id
1 'polypeptide(L)' 'EAADTCNKLKIPFPEVNILNEDVKKPKDFYVFKGKNAPTVIHIPLFNLGNCGG' A
#
# COMPACT_ATOMS: atom_id res chain seq x y z
N GLU A 1 -8.98 3.45 -1.57
CA GLU A 1 -10.21 2.85 -0.99
C GLU A 1 -10.10 2.53 0.50
N ALA A 2 -9.28 1.57 0.96
CA ALA A 2 -9.20 1.26 2.40
C ALA A 2 -8.76 2.46 3.26
N ALA A 3 -7.68 3.15 2.85
CA ALA A 3 -7.20 4.36 3.51
C ALA A 3 -8.29 5.46 3.56
N ASP A 4 -9.04 5.65 2.48
CA ASP A 4 -10.11 6.66 2.39
C ASP A 4 -11.28 6.33 3.33
N THR A 5 -11.67 5.06 3.40
CA THR A 5 -12.73 4.59 4.31
C THR A 5 -12.31 4.75 5.77
N CYS A 6 -11.07 4.39 6.11
CA CYS A 6 -10.54 4.61 7.45
C CYS A 6 -10.52 6.10 7.82
N ASN A 7 -10.13 6.97 6.88
CA ASN A 7 -10.17 8.42 7.08
C ASN A 7 -11.60 8.92 7.35
N LYS A 8 -12.58 8.52 6.53
CA LYS A 8 -14.01 8.88 6.70
C LYS A 8 -14.58 8.44 8.05
N LEU A 9 -14.16 7.27 8.54
CA LEU A 9 -14.60 6.70 9.82
C LEU A 9 -13.74 7.12 11.01
N LYS A 10 -12.72 7.97 10.80
CA LYS A 10 -11.74 8.40 11.82
C LYS A 10 -11.00 7.24 12.49
N ILE A 11 -10.78 6.15 11.74
CA ILE A 11 -9.98 5.01 12.17
C ILE A 11 -8.50 5.30 11.82
N PRO A 12 -7.56 5.21 12.78
CA PRO A 12 -6.14 5.38 12.49
C PRO A 12 -5.65 4.40 11.43
N PHE A 13 -5.09 4.92 10.35
CA PHE A 13 -4.53 4.14 9.24
C PHE A 13 -3.24 4.83 8.77
N PRO A 14 -2.21 4.08 8.34
CA PRO A 14 -0.98 4.71 7.86
C PRO A 14 -1.21 5.50 6.57
N GLU A 15 -0.36 6.50 6.35
CA GLU A 15 -0.35 7.25 5.09
C GLU A 15 0.08 6.33 3.94
N VAL A 16 -0.71 6.32 2.86
CA VAL A 16 -0.47 5.47 1.68
C VAL A 16 0.05 6.36 0.55
N ASN A 17 1.37 6.42 0.41
CA ASN A 17 2.03 7.16 -0.65
C ASN A 17 2.60 6.18 -1.68
N ILE A 18 1.82 5.89 -2.73
CA ILE A 18 2.24 5.06 -3.86
C ILE A 18 2.54 5.98 -5.04
N LEU A 19 3.72 5.84 -5.66
CA LEU A 19 4.09 6.62 -6.84
C LEU A 19 3.39 6.08 -8.09
N ASN A 20 3.13 6.92 -9.08
CA ASN A 20 2.57 6.47 -10.36
C ASN A 20 3.44 5.41 -11.06
N GLU A 21 4.74 5.41 -10.83
CA GLU A 21 5.64 4.37 -11.35
C GLU A 21 5.41 3.02 -10.67
N ASP A 22 5.18 3.00 -9.35
CA ASP A 22 4.87 1.80 -8.58
C ASP A 22 3.52 1.18 -8.99
N VAL A 23 2.58 1.99 -9.52
CA VAL A 23 1.32 1.47 -10.09
C VAL A 23 1.55 0.76 -11.42
N LYS A 24 2.45 1.28 -12.27
CA LYS A 24 2.79 0.68 -13.57
C LYS A 24 3.71 -0.53 -13.44
N LYS A 25 4.57 -0.52 -12.42
CA LYS A 25 5.58 -1.54 -12.15
C LYS A 25 5.59 -1.88 -10.66
N PRO A 26 4.59 -2.65 -10.20
CA PRO A 26 4.48 -2.97 -8.79
C PRO A 26 5.68 -3.75 -8.26
N LYS A 27 6.17 -3.31 -7.10
CA LYS A 27 7.15 -4.03 -6.28
C LYS A 27 6.52 -5.26 -5.64
N ASP A 28 7.36 -6.16 -5.13
CA ASP A 28 6.91 -7.37 -4.45
C ASP A 28 6.08 -7.07 -3.20
N PHE A 29 6.44 -6.02 -2.46
CA PHE A 29 5.69 -5.53 -1.33
C PHE A 29 5.96 -4.04 -1.05
N TYR A 30 5.06 -3.44 -0.27
CA TYR A 30 5.14 -2.08 0.25
C TYR A 30 4.93 -2.08 1.75
N VAL A 31 5.66 -1.22 2.46
CA VAL A 31 5.53 -1.06 3.91
C VAL A 31 5.12 0.36 4.21
N PHE A 32 3.91 0.53 4.75
CA PHE A 32 3.38 1.83 5.19
C PHE A 32 3.45 1.88 6.72
N LYS A 33 4.35 2.71 7.26
CA LYS A 33 4.57 2.84 8.70
C LYS A 33 3.62 3.88 9.29
N GLY A 34 2.81 3.48 10.26
CA GLY A 34 1.98 4.39 11.05
C GLY A 34 2.72 4.89 12.28
N LYS A 35 2.62 6.19 12.60
CA LYS A 35 3.17 6.76 13.85
C LYS A 35 2.30 6.46 15.08
N ASN A 36 0.98 6.54 14.91
CA ASN A 36 -0.06 6.18 15.89
C ASN A 36 -1.15 5.31 15.23
N ALA A 37 -0.72 4.50 14.27
CA ALA A 37 -1.57 3.69 13.40
C ALA A 37 -0.85 2.36 13.15
N PRO A 38 -1.57 1.30 12.73
CA PRO A 38 -0.92 0.04 12.38
C PRO A 38 0.12 0.24 11.27
N THR A 39 1.15 -0.61 11.28
CA THR A 39 2.01 -0.78 10.10
C THR A 39 1.32 -1.73 9.12
N VAL A 40 1.20 -1.32 7.87
CA VAL A 40 0.56 -2.12 6.82
C VAL A 40 1.63 -2.62 5.84
N ILE A 41 1.65 -3.93 5.63
CA ILE A 41 2.44 -4.56 4.56
C ILE A 41 1.46 -4.93 3.45
N HIS A 42 1.63 -4.31 2.28
CA HIS A 42 0.83 -4.60 1.10
C HIS A 42 1.66 -5.42 0.10
N ILE A 43 1.18 -6.60 -0.26
CA ILE A 43 1.86 -7.51 -1.20
C ILE A 43 0.97 -7.63 -2.43
N PRO A 44 1.29 -6.96 -3.56
CA PRO A 44 0.52 -7.09 -4.78
C PRO A 44 0.57 -8.50 -5.34
N LEU A 45 -0.57 -8.99 -5.82
CA LEU A 45 -0.65 -10.31 -6.46
C LEU A 45 0.11 -10.34 -7.80
N PHE A 46 0.11 -9.22 -8.54
CA PHE A 46 0.88 -9.06 -9.76
C PHE A 46 1.99 -8.05 -9.50
N ASN A 47 3.24 -8.47 -9.72
CA ASN A 47 4.43 -7.67 -9.55
C ASN A 47 5.44 -8.03 -10.65
N LEU A 48 6.52 -7.25 -10.75
CA LEU A 48 7.59 -7.51 -11.72
C LEU A 48 8.24 -8.89 -11.52
N GLY A 49 8.27 -9.40 -10.29
CA GLY A 49 8.88 -10.70 -9.96
C GLY A 49 8.09 -11.92 -10.47
N ASN A 50 6.76 -11.83 -10.58
CA ASN A 50 5.94 -12.97 -11.01
C ASN A 50 5.38 -12.87 -12.45
N CYS A 51 5.30 -11.66 -13.03
CA CYS A 51 4.74 -11.47 -14.38
C CYS A 51 5.81 -11.44 -15.51
N GLY A 52 7.08 -11.70 -15.19
CA GLY A 52 8.20 -11.67 -16.13
C GLY A 52 8.69 -13.04 -16.62
N GLY A 53 7.88 -14.10 -16.43
CA GLY A 53 8.15 -15.45 -16.95
C GLY A 53 7.90 -15.56 -18.44
#